data_AF-A0A2M8F944-F1
#
_entry.id   AF-A0A2M8F944-F1
#
_cell.length_a   1.000
_cell.length_b   1.000
_cell.length_c   1.000
_cell.angle_alpha   90.00
_cell.angle_beta   90.00
_cell.angle_gamma   90.00
#
_symmetry.space_group_name_H-M   'P 1'
#
loop_
_entity.id
_entity.type
_entity.pdbx_description
1 polymer ?
#
loop_
_entity_poly.entity_id
_entity_poly.type
_entity_poly.pdbx_seq_one_letter_code
_entity_poly.pdbx_strand_id
1 'polypeptide(L)'
;MINKTKQELQKRLKNIQERLSKTKELEVKKLSELGDDVFAAFDRAMQAVNEKTNIFTELKKKKGQLKTWKISSLKTFFPISLPHLISVPFIYGMIIPAIIFHIGLEIYHLVAFGLYNIPRVRAKDYFVYDRGRLPYLNWFEKFNCLYCSYVNNLMRYATEIAGRTERYWCPIKHAGRLQKTHSQYNTFVEYLDAEDFRKKWESLRDFSDFEDGQSGKTQNQ
;
A
#
# COMPACT_ATOMS: atom_id res chain seq x y z
N MET A 1 -38.52 -20.50 56.53
CA MET A 1 -37.91 -19.26 56.00
C MET A 1 -36.94 -19.49 54.82
N ILE A 2 -36.13 -20.56 54.82
CA ILE A 2 -35.06 -20.82 53.82
C ILE A 2 -35.56 -20.94 52.36
N ASN A 3 -36.73 -21.54 52.12
CA ASN A 3 -37.24 -21.79 50.76
C ASN A 3 -37.70 -20.50 50.04
N LYS A 4 -38.23 -19.53 50.79
CA LYS A 4 -38.70 -18.25 50.24
C LYS A 4 -37.52 -17.37 49.79
N THR A 5 -36.42 -17.40 50.55
CA THR A 5 -35.18 -16.69 50.21
C THR A 5 -34.52 -17.26 48.96
N LYS A 6 -34.53 -18.59 48.79
CA LYS A 6 -33.98 -19.26 47.60
C LYS A 6 -34.74 -18.90 46.33
N GLN A 7 -36.08 -18.88 46.40
CA GLN A 7 -36.94 -18.50 45.26
C GLN A 7 -36.74 -17.02 44.87
N GLU A 8 -36.62 -16.14 45.84
CA GLU A 8 -36.32 -14.72 45.61
C GLU A 8 -34.95 -14.53 44.94
N LEU A 9 -33.94 -15.29 45.39
CA LEU A 9 -32.59 -15.23 44.81
C LEU A 9 -32.57 -15.72 43.36
N GLN A 10 -33.26 -16.82 43.07
CA GLN A 10 -33.41 -17.34 41.70
C GLN A 10 -34.14 -16.37 40.78
N LYS A 11 -35.17 -15.68 41.30
CA LYS A 11 -35.91 -14.67 40.54
C LYS A 11 -35.04 -13.45 40.21
N ARG A 12 -34.20 -13.02 41.16
CA ARG A 12 -33.21 -11.94 40.93
C ARG A 12 -32.14 -12.34 39.93
N LEU A 13 -31.60 -13.56 40.03
CA LEU A 13 -30.62 -14.07 39.07
C LEU A 13 -31.18 -14.13 37.64
N LYS A 14 -32.41 -14.62 37.46
CA LYS A 14 -33.08 -14.62 36.14
C LYS A 14 -33.25 -13.20 35.59
N ASN A 15 -33.69 -12.25 36.42
CA ASN A 15 -33.86 -10.85 35.99
C ASN A 15 -32.53 -10.20 35.59
N ILE A 16 -31.46 -10.47 36.35
CA ILE A 16 -30.10 -9.99 36.02
C ILE A 16 -29.62 -10.60 34.71
N GLN A 17 -29.81 -11.91 34.50
CA GLN A 17 -29.43 -12.60 33.28
C GLN A 17 -30.18 -12.04 32.05
N GLU A 18 -31.47 -11.75 32.19
CA GLU A 18 -32.32 -11.19 31.12
C GLU A 18 -31.95 -9.73 30.78
N ARG A 19 -31.57 -8.93 31.79
CA ARG A 19 -31.02 -7.58 31.56
C ARG A 19 -29.68 -7.64 30.84
N LEU A 20 -28.79 -8.54 31.24
CA LEU A 20 -27.49 -8.72 30.60
C LEU A 20 -27.62 -9.20 29.15
N SER A 21 -28.52 -10.13 28.85
CA SER A 21 -28.76 -10.58 27.47
C SER A 21 -29.29 -9.45 26.59
N LYS A 22 -30.23 -8.65 27.11
CA LYS A 22 -30.80 -7.50 26.37
C LYS A 22 -29.77 -6.40 26.12
N THR A 23 -28.92 -6.09 27.10
CA THR A 23 -27.83 -5.11 26.93
C THR A 23 -26.81 -5.61 25.90
N LYS A 24 -26.44 -6.90 25.95
CA LYS A 24 -25.52 -7.51 24.99
C LYS A 24 -26.07 -7.48 23.56
N GLU A 25 -27.35 -7.81 23.37
CA GLU A 25 -28.01 -7.69 22.06
C GLU A 25 -28.05 -6.25 21.56
N LEU A 26 -28.29 -5.29 22.45
CA LEU A 26 -28.30 -3.87 22.09
C LEU A 26 -26.92 -3.36 21.69
N GLU A 27 -25.87 -3.79 22.40
CA GLU A 27 -24.47 -3.47 22.06
C GLU A 27 -24.06 -4.10 20.73
N VAL A 28 -24.42 -5.36 20.48
CA VAL A 28 -24.13 -6.04 19.21
C VAL A 28 -24.85 -5.36 18.04
N LYS A 29 -26.11 -4.96 18.22
CA LYS A 29 -26.86 -4.21 17.19
C LYS A 29 -26.25 -2.84 16.91
N LYS A 30 -25.86 -2.10 17.95
CA LYS A 30 -25.17 -0.81 17.77
C LYS A 30 -23.81 -0.97 17.09
N LEU A 31 -23.10 -2.06 17.39
CA LEU A 31 -21.82 -2.36 16.74
C LEU A 31 -22.01 -2.69 15.26
N SER A 32 -23.06 -3.46 14.91
CA SER A 32 -23.37 -3.77 13.52
C SER A 32 -23.83 -2.54 12.75
N GLU A 33 -24.69 -1.70 13.34
CA GLU A 33 -25.13 -0.44 12.73
C GLU A 33 -23.95 0.53 12.50
N LEU A 34 -23.05 0.65 13.49
CA LEU A 34 -21.84 1.46 13.35
C LEU A 34 -20.89 0.88 12.27
N GLY A 35 -20.80 -0.46 12.18
CA GLY A 35 -20.05 -1.14 11.14
C GLY A 35 -20.61 -0.84 9.75
N ASP A 36 -21.93 -0.95 9.58
CA ASP A 36 -22.63 -0.67 8.32
C ASP A 36 -22.46 0.79 7.90
N ASP A 37 -22.55 1.73 8.84
CA ASP A 37 -22.32 3.16 8.58
C ASP A 37 -20.87 3.44 8.15
N VAL A 38 -19.90 2.80 8.78
CA VAL A 38 -18.47 2.90 8.41
C VAL A 38 -18.24 2.30 7.03
N PHE A 39 -18.83 1.14 6.72
CA PHE A 39 -18.75 0.52 5.40
C PHE A 39 -19.39 1.40 4.33
N ALA A 40 -20.56 2.00 4.60
CA ALA A 40 -21.22 2.90 3.67
C ALA A 40 -20.46 4.22 3.47
N ALA A 41 -19.79 4.75 4.50
CA ALA A 41 -18.91 5.90 4.39
C ALA A 41 -17.65 5.56 3.56
N PHE A 42 -17.08 4.39 3.78
CA PHE A 42 -15.93 3.89 3.03
C PHE A 42 -16.28 3.66 1.55
N ASP A 43 -17.43 3.04 1.27
CA ASP A 43 -17.85 2.75 -0.10
C ASP A 43 -18.16 4.04 -0.88
N ARG A 44 -18.75 5.05 -0.23
CA ARG A 44 -18.90 6.40 -0.81
C ARG A 44 -17.56 7.06 -1.10
N ALA A 45 -16.58 6.96 -0.20
CA ALA A 45 -15.24 7.47 -0.43
C ALA A 45 -14.55 6.74 -1.59
N MET A 46 -14.72 5.42 -1.69
CA MET A 46 -14.20 4.60 -2.78
C MET A 46 -14.87 4.93 -4.12
N GLN A 47 -16.18 5.14 -4.15
CA GLN A 47 -16.90 5.56 -5.34
C GLN A 47 -16.48 6.96 -5.81
N ALA A 48 -16.29 7.91 -4.90
CA ALA A 48 -15.74 9.24 -5.23
C ALA A 48 -14.31 9.17 -5.80
N VAL A 49 -13.49 8.22 -5.31
CA VAL A 49 -12.18 7.93 -5.90
C VAL A 49 -12.31 7.23 -7.26
N ASN A 50 -13.27 6.33 -7.44
CA ASN A 50 -13.54 5.66 -8.71
C ASN A 50 -14.17 6.60 -9.76
N GLU A 51 -14.80 7.69 -9.35
CA GLU A 51 -15.22 8.74 -10.27
C GLU A 51 -14.02 9.43 -10.94
N LYS A 52 -12.84 9.44 -10.28
CA LYS A 52 -11.57 9.82 -10.92
C LYS A 52 -11.14 8.82 -12.00
N THR A 53 -11.77 7.67 -12.16
CA THR A 53 -11.54 6.78 -13.32
C THR A 53 -12.06 7.41 -14.63
N ASN A 54 -12.82 8.52 -14.54
CA ASN A 54 -13.02 9.46 -15.65
C ASN A 54 -11.76 10.25 -16.06
N ILE A 55 -10.60 10.05 -15.45
CA ILE A 55 -9.37 10.76 -15.88
C ILE A 55 -9.07 10.52 -17.35
N PHE A 56 -9.28 9.31 -17.90
CA PHE A 56 -9.03 9.08 -19.33
C PHE A 56 -10.04 9.77 -20.25
N THR A 57 -11.33 9.76 -19.88
CA THR A 57 -12.41 10.45 -20.62
C THR A 57 -12.25 11.97 -20.51
N GLU A 58 -11.91 12.49 -19.33
CA GLU A 58 -11.54 13.88 -19.09
C GLU A 58 -10.28 14.28 -19.87
N LEU A 59 -9.22 13.47 -19.85
CA LEU A 59 -8.01 13.72 -20.62
C LEU A 59 -8.32 13.77 -22.12
N LYS A 60 -9.21 12.90 -22.61
CA LYS A 60 -9.65 12.91 -24.02
C LYS A 60 -10.45 14.17 -24.34
N LYS A 61 -11.35 14.58 -23.45
CA LYS A 61 -12.19 15.79 -23.56
C LYS A 61 -11.37 17.08 -23.51
N LYS A 62 -10.41 17.17 -22.58
CA LYS A 62 -9.52 18.33 -22.37
C LYS A 62 -8.26 18.28 -23.24
N LYS A 63 -8.05 17.25 -24.06
CA LYS A 63 -6.82 17.06 -24.86
C LYS A 63 -6.47 18.26 -25.73
N GLY A 64 -7.48 18.84 -26.38
CA GLY A 64 -7.32 20.02 -27.25
C GLY A 64 -6.85 21.23 -26.45
N GLN A 65 -7.51 21.54 -25.34
CA GLN A 65 -7.12 22.62 -24.42
C GLN A 65 -5.74 22.38 -23.82
N LEU A 66 -5.43 21.16 -23.35
CA LEU A 66 -4.13 20.86 -22.76
C LEU A 66 -2.99 21.04 -23.77
N LYS A 67 -3.19 20.68 -25.04
CA LYS A 67 -2.16 20.89 -26.08
C LYS A 67 -1.79 22.36 -26.27
N THR A 68 -2.66 23.32 -25.96
CA THR A 68 -2.33 24.76 -26.09
C THR A 68 -1.28 25.20 -25.07
N TRP A 69 -1.16 24.49 -23.95
CA TRP A 69 -0.14 24.72 -22.91
C TRP A 69 1.20 24.05 -23.25
N LYS A 70 1.29 23.39 -24.40
CA LYS A 70 2.55 22.80 -24.86
C LYS A 70 3.54 23.91 -25.19
N ILE A 71 4.59 24.01 -24.39
CA ILE A 71 5.71 24.92 -24.65
C ILE A 71 6.49 24.38 -25.86
N SER A 72 7.11 25.21 -26.69
CA SER A 72 8.00 24.69 -27.75
C SER A 72 9.26 24.09 -27.15
N SER A 73 9.74 22.95 -27.65
CA SER A 73 10.94 22.28 -27.13
C SER A 73 12.20 23.16 -27.21
N LEU A 74 12.22 24.13 -28.13
CA LEU A 74 13.28 25.14 -28.24
C LEU A 74 13.24 26.16 -27.09
N LYS A 75 12.06 26.56 -26.59
CA LYS A 75 11.93 27.45 -25.42
C LYS A 75 12.34 26.75 -24.12
N THR A 76 12.16 25.43 -24.03
CA THR A 76 12.66 24.62 -22.90
C THR A 76 14.19 24.60 -22.83
N PHE A 77 14.88 24.83 -23.96
CA PHE A 77 16.33 24.75 -24.06
C PHE A 77 17.05 26.11 -23.86
N PHE A 78 16.36 27.23 -24.10
CA PHE A 78 17.01 28.53 -24.34
C PHE A 78 16.92 29.58 -23.21
N PRO A 79 16.75 29.17 -21.95
CA PRO A 79 17.75 29.64 -20.99
C PRO A 79 18.11 28.54 -19.98
N ILE A 80 18.98 27.61 -20.36
CA ILE A 80 19.61 26.72 -19.38
C ILE A 80 20.69 27.54 -18.66
N SER A 81 20.44 27.89 -17.40
CA SER A 81 21.48 28.48 -16.56
C SER A 81 22.67 27.52 -16.44
N LEU A 82 23.90 28.05 -16.34
CA LEU A 82 25.11 27.22 -16.23
C LEU A 82 25.01 26.11 -15.16
N PRO A 83 24.42 26.33 -13.96
CA PRO A 83 24.19 25.27 -12.98
C PRO A 83 23.32 24.13 -13.50
N HIS A 84 22.27 24.43 -14.29
CA HIS A 84 21.43 23.40 -14.87
C HIS A 84 22.22 22.52 -15.83
N LEU A 85 23.01 23.12 -16.74
CA LEU A 85 23.81 22.36 -17.70
C LEU A 85 24.82 21.43 -17.01
N ILE A 86 25.47 21.93 -15.95
CA ILE A 86 26.41 21.13 -15.15
C ILE A 86 25.69 20.01 -14.42
N SER A 87 24.46 20.21 -13.95
CA SER A 87 23.70 19.19 -13.21
C SER A 87 23.23 18.01 -14.07
N VAL A 88 22.99 18.22 -15.38
CA VAL A 88 22.48 17.20 -16.31
C VAL A 88 23.29 15.89 -16.27
N PRO A 89 24.62 15.89 -16.46
CA PRO A 89 25.40 14.65 -16.45
C PRO A 89 25.36 13.92 -15.10
N PHE A 90 25.27 14.63 -13.97
CA PHE A 90 25.15 13.99 -12.65
C PHE A 90 23.76 13.37 -12.45
N ILE A 91 22.70 14.08 -12.85
CA ILE A 91 21.32 13.59 -12.72
C ILE A 91 21.13 12.35 -13.58
N TYR A 92 21.47 12.41 -14.88
CA TYR A 92 21.26 11.28 -15.78
C TYR A 92 22.32 10.19 -15.61
N GLY A 93 23.53 10.53 -15.13
CA GLY A 93 24.57 9.55 -14.82
C GLY A 93 24.12 8.52 -13.77
N MET A 94 23.22 8.91 -12.87
CA MET A 94 22.62 8.00 -11.88
C MET A 94 21.77 6.88 -12.48
N ILE A 95 21.49 6.90 -13.79
CA ILE A 95 20.85 5.76 -14.46
C ILE A 95 21.73 4.51 -14.43
N ILE A 96 23.06 4.67 -14.48
CA ILE A 96 24.01 3.56 -14.49
C ILE A 96 23.93 2.76 -13.18
N PRO A 97 24.14 3.38 -11.99
CA PRO A 97 23.98 2.66 -10.73
C PRO A 97 22.55 2.17 -10.52
N ALA A 98 21.53 2.89 -10.99
CA ALA A 98 20.14 2.43 -10.90
C ALA A 98 19.89 1.14 -11.69
N ILE A 99 20.41 1.00 -12.90
CA ILE A 99 20.28 -0.22 -13.71
C ILE A 99 21.05 -1.38 -13.06
N ILE A 100 22.29 -1.13 -12.62
CA ILE A 100 23.09 -2.15 -11.92
C ILE A 100 22.34 -2.65 -10.67
N PHE A 101 21.82 -1.73 -9.88
CA PHE A 101 21.01 -2.05 -8.71
C PHE A 101 19.76 -2.84 -9.08
N HIS A 102 19.05 -2.46 -10.14
CA HIS A 102 17.86 -3.17 -10.60
C HIS A 102 18.18 -4.61 -11.03
N ILE A 103 19.26 -4.83 -11.78
CA ILE A 103 19.70 -6.17 -12.18
C ILE A 103 20.04 -7.01 -10.95
N GLY A 104 20.84 -6.46 -10.03
CA GLY A 104 21.19 -7.14 -8.78
C GLY A 104 19.96 -7.48 -7.93
N LEU A 105 19.01 -6.55 -7.86
CA LEU A 105 17.74 -6.71 -7.16
C LEU A 105 16.87 -7.81 -7.80
N GLU A 106 16.82 -7.90 -9.12
CA GLU A 106 16.08 -8.96 -9.82
C GLU A 106 16.69 -10.34 -9.60
N ILE A 107 18.03 -10.46 -9.66
CA ILE A 107 18.72 -11.71 -9.35
C ILE A 107 18.42 -12.11 -7.90
N TYR A 108 18.55 -11.17 -6.97
CA TYR A 108 18.22 -11.39 -5.57
C TYR A 108 16.77 -11.82 -5.37
N HIS A 109 15.82 -11.11 -5.99
CA HIS A 109 14.40 -11.38 -5.90
C HIS A 109 14.06 -12.77 -6.46
N LEU A 110 14.58 -13.15 -7.63
CA LEU A 110 14.32 -14.46 -8.23
C LEU A 110 14.88 -15.61 -7.39
N VAL A 111 16.12 -15.47 -6.92
CA VAL A 111 16.83 -16.52 -6.17
C VAL A 111 16.29 -16.64 -4.75
N ALA A 112 16.32 -15.56 -3.97
CA ALA A 112 15.94 -15.61 -2.56
C ALA A 112 14.46 -15.97 -2.39
N PHE A 113 13.57 -15.41 -3.18
CA PHE A 113 12.14 -15.69 -3.01
C PHE A 113 11.78 -17.10 -3.47
N GLY A 114 12.49 -17.62 -4.49
CA GLY A 114 12.37 -19.01 -4.87
C GLY A 114 12.85 -19.97 -3.78
N LEU A 115 14.01 -19.69 -3.16
CA LEU A 115 14.60 -20.55 -2.13
C LEU A 115 13.80 -20.55 -0.82
N TYR A 116 13.25 -19.40 -0.42
CA TYR A 116 12.52 -19.25 0.84
C TYR A 116 11.00 -19.33 0.70
N ASN A 117 10.50 -19.66 -0.50
CA ASN A 117 9.07 -19.72 -0.83
C ASN A 117 8.31 -18.44 -0.46
N ILE A 118 8.94 -17.28 -0.67
CA ILE A 118 8.33 -15.96 -0.43
C ILE A 118 7.55 -15.57 -1.70
N PRO A 119 6.32 -15.01 -1.61
CA PRO A 119 5.57 -14.60 -2.78
C PRO A 119 6.29 -13.48 -3.53
N ARG A 120 6.49 -13.68 -4.83
CA ARG A 120 7.17 -12.70 -5.69
C ARG A 120 6.40 -11.38 -5.78
N VAL A 121 7.14 -10.29 -5.79
CA VAL A 121 6.60 -8.94 -6.00
C VAL A 121 6.35 -8.73 -7.49
N ARG A 122 5.15 -8.31 -7.86
CA ARG A 122 4.82 -8.07 -9.28
C ARG A 122 5.32 -6.70 -9.71
N ALA A 123 6.33 -6.65 -10.57
CA ALA A 123 6.90 -5.39 -11.08
C ALA A 123 5.85 -4.44 -11.70
N LYS A 124 4.81 -4.99 -12.36
CA LYS A 124 3.72 -4.22 -12.97
C LYS A 124 2.94 -3.34 -11.99
N ASP A 125 2.89 -3.70 -10.70
CA ASP A 125 2.16 -2.94 -9.68
C ASP A 125 2.95 -1.69 -9.24
N TYR A 126 4.25 -1.63 -9.54
CA TYR A 126 5.15 -0.56 -9.15
C TYR A 126 5.55 0.33 -10.32
N PHE A 127 5.87 -0.24 -11.48
CA PHE A 127 6.33 0.49 -12.66
C PHE A 127 5.16 1.08 -13.46
N VAL A 128 4.57 2.17 -12.95
CA VAL A 128 3.48 2.92 -13.58
C VAL A 128 4.03 4.16 -14.30
N TYR A 129 3.67 4.33 -15.58
CA TYR A 129 4.15 5.40 -16.47
C TYR A 129 3.02 6.19 -17.15
N ASP A 130 1.96 6.52 -16.40
CA ASP A 130 0.78 7.23 -16.88
C ASP A 130 1.08 8.65 -17.41
N ARG A 131 2.02 9.36 -16.79
CA ARG A 131 2.40 10.74 -17.13
C ARG A 131 2.92 10.91 -18.55
N GLY A 132 3.45 9.87 -19.19
CA GLY A 132 3.87 9.92 -20.60
C GLY A 132 2.74 10.23 -21.58
N ARG A 133 1.48 9.98 -21.16
CA ARG A 133 0.27 10.23 -21.95
C ARG A 133 -0.19 11.68 -21.93
N LEU A 134 0.40 12.53 -21.08
CA LEU A 134 0.03 13.93 -20.96
C LEU A 134 0.36 14.67 -22.27
N PRO A 135 -0.63 15.34 -22.90
CA PRO A 135 -0.49 15.89 -24.25
C PRO A 135 0.24 17.25 -24.29
N TYR A 136 0.39 17.91 -23.15
CA TYR A 136 1.07 19.20 -23.00
C TYR A 136 2.58 19.07 -22.75
N LEU A 137 3.07 17.87 -22.40
CA LEU A 137 4.51 17.65 -22.26
C LEU A 137 5.18 17.53 -23.63
N ASN A 138 6.35 18.15 -23.73
CA ASN A 138 7.31 17.96 -24.81
C ASN A 138 8.02 16.61 -24.74
N TRP A 139 8.73 16.26 -25.82
CA TRP A 139 9.50 15.02 -25.87
C TRP A 139 10.58 14.95 -24.77
N PHE A 140 11.32 16.03 -24.55
CA PHE A 140 12.31 16.11 -23.45
C PHE A 140 11.66 16.00 -22.07
N GLU A 141 10.55 16.70 -21.83
CA GLU A 141 9.84 16.62 -20.55
C GLU A 141 9.29 15.21 -20.30
N LYS A 142 8.85 14.50 -21.35
CA LYS A 142 8.45 13.10 -21.26
C LYS A 142 9.63 12.20 -20.93
N PHE A 143 10.79 12.43 -21.53
CA PHE A 143 12.01 11.68 -21.22
C PHE A 143 12.42 11.87 -19.75
N ASN A 144 12.46 13.11 -19.27
CA ASN A 144 12.79 13.43 -17.88
C ASN A 144 11.77 12.80 -16.92
N CYS A 145 10.48 12.88 -17.28
CA CYS A 145 9.42 12.26 -16.51
C CYS A 145 9.56 10.73 -16.47
N LEU A 146 9.93 10.10 -17.58
CA LEU A 146 10.18 8.65 -17.63
C LEU A 146 11.35 8.27 -16.73
N TYR A 147 12.47 9.00 -16.82
CA TYR A 147 13.63 8.81 -15.97
C TYR A 147 13.27 8.88 -14.48
N CYS A 148 12.66 10.00 -14.06
CA CYS A 148 12.27 10.18 -12.67
C CYS A 148 11.24 9.13 -12.22
N SER A 149 10.30 8.75 -13.08
CA SER A 149 9.31 7.72 -12.74
C SER A 149 9.96 6.36 -12.57
N TYR A 150 10.89 6.00 -13.45
CA TYR A 150 11.64 4.74 -13.38
C TYR A 150 12.39 4.61 -12.05
N VAL A 151 13.24 5.60 -11.71
CA VAL A 151 14.07 5.53 -10.49
C VAL A 151 13.19 5.50 -9.24
N ASN A 152 12.15 6.33 -9.15
CA ASN A 152 11.26 6.33 -7.99
C ASN A 152 10.47 5.02 -7.86
N ASN A 153 9.99 4.47 -8.98
CA ASN A 153 9.27 3.19 -8.97
C ASN A 153 10.20 2.03 -8.62
N LEU A 154 11.46 2.05 -9.08
CA LEU A 154 12.49 1.08 -8.70
C LEU A 154 12.74 1.10 -7.18
N MET A 155 12.86 2.28 -6.56
CA MET A 155 13.04 2.37 -5.11
C MET A 155 11.85 1.79 -4.34
N ARG A 156 10.61 2.09 -4.78
CA ARG A 156 9.40 1.54 -4.16
C ARG A 156 9.34 0.01 -4.29
N TYR A 157 9.70 -0.51 -5.45
CA TYR A 157 9.77 -1.94 -5.71
C TYR A 157 10.84 -2.62 -4.85
N ALA A 158 12.03 -2.03 -4.74
CA ALA A 158 13.09 -2.49 -3.86
C ALA A 158 12.68 -2.51 -2.38
N THR A 159 11.99 -1.46 -1.91
CA THR A 159 11.47 -1.40 -0.53
C THR A 159 10.45 -2.50 -0.25
N GLU A 160 9.60 -2.84 -1.20
CA GLU A 160 8.66 -3.96 -1.02
C GLU A 160 9.39 -5.30 -0.94
N ILE A 161 10.34 -5.56 -1.86
CA ILE A 161 11.14 -6.78 -1.84
C ILE A 161 11.86 -6.91 -0.50
N ALA A 162 12.55 -5.84 -0.07
CA ALA A 162 13.25 -5.81 1.21
C ALA A 162 12.29 -6.02 2.40
N GLY A 163 11.10 -5.41 2.38
CA GLY A 163 10.11 -5.55 3.43
C GLY A 163 9.55 -6.97 3.57
N ARG A 164 9.37 -7.71 2.46
CA ARG A 164 8.99 -9.13 2.50
C ARG A 164 10.12 -10.01 2.99
N THR A 165 11.35 -9.73 2.59
CA THR A 165 12.54 -10.38 3.14
C THR A 165 12.64 -10.15 4.65
N GLU A 166 12.44 -8.92 5.10
CA GLU A 166 12.48 -8.55 6.51
C GLU A 166 11.39 -9.28 7.30
N ARG A 167 10.17 -9.37 6.76
CA ARG A 167 9.09 -10.19 7.34
C ARG A 167 9.53 -11.65 7.53
N TYR A 168 10.24 -12.23 6.56
CA TYR A 168 10.69 -13.61 6.65
C TYR A 168 11.83 -13.79 7.67
N TRP A 169 12.82 -12.89 7.70
CA TRP A 169 14.03 -13.08 8.49
C TRP A 169 13.98 -12.45 9.88
N CYS A 170 13.49 -11.23 9.98
CA CYS A 170 13.51 -10.43 11.20
C CYS A 170 12.27 -9.51 11.31
N PRO A 171 11.06 -10.07 11.53
CA PRO A 171 9.83 -9.31 11.70
C PRO A 171 9.74 -8.64 13.08
N ILE A 172 10.70 -7.79 13.42
CA ILE A 172 10.78 -7.06 14.70
C ILE A 172 10.78 -5.57 14.42
N LYS A 173 9.88 -4.82 15.07
CA LYS A 173 9.82 -3.36 14.95
C LYS A 173 11.06 -2.71 15.53
N HIS A 174 11.50 -1.59 14.95
CA HIS A 174 12.55 -0.76 15.53
C HIS A 174 12.13 -0.12 16.85
N ALA A 175 13.10 0.07 17.75
CA ALA A 175 12.92 0.82 19.00
C ALA A 175 12.52 2.28 18.76
N GLY A 176 13.05 2.89 17.69
CA GLY A 176 12.75 4.25 17.29
C GLY A 176 11.51 4.33 16.41
N ARG A 177 10.73 5.41 16.55
CA ARG A 177 9.61 5.68 15.65
C ARG A 177 10.13 6.00 14.25
N LEU A 178 9.72 5.19 13.28
CA LEU A 178 9.90 5.50 11.86
C LEU A 178 8.83 6.48 11.38
N GLN A 179 9.22 7.41 10.50
CA GLN A 179 8.28 8.36 9.88
C GLN A 179 7.41 7.69 8.80
N LYS A 180 8.00 6.74 8.05
CA LYS A 180 7.31 5.93 7.05
C LYS A 180 7.80 4.50 7.16
N THR A 181 6.86 3.58 7.09
CA THR A 181 7.10 2.15 7.17
C THR A 181 6.71 1.48 5.84
N HIS A 182 7.31 0.34 5.53
CA HIS A 182 6.90 -0.46 4.39
C HIS A 182 5.62 -1.25 4.72
N SER A 183 5.01 -1.84 3.68
CA SER A 183 3.73 -2.56 3.77
C SER A 183 3.69 -3.62 4.87
N GLN A 184 4.79 -4.36 5.04
CA GLN A 184 4.89 -5.48 5.99
C GLN A 184 5.13 -5.06 7.45
N TYR A 185 5.54 -3.83 7.73
CA TYR A 185 6.03 -3.47 9.07
C TYR A 185 4.95 -3.58 10.17
N ASN A 186 3.67 -3.46 9.80
CA ASN A 186 2.56 -3.55 10.75
C ASN A 186 2.34 -4.97 11.27
N THR A 187 2.82 -6.00 10.58
CA THR A 187 2.71 -7.40 11.04
C THR A 187 3.83 -7.78 12.01
N PHE A 188 4.81 -6.89 12.24
CA PHE A 188 6.00 -7.20 13.04
C PHE A 188 5.71 -7.17 14.53
N VAL A 189 6.52 -7.90 15.28
CA VAL A 189 6.47 -7.98 16.74
C VAL A 189 7.19 -6.77 17.36
N GLU A 190 6.79 -6.39 18.57
CA GLU A 190 7.41 -5.27 19.29
C GLU A 190 8.89 -5.54 19.64
N TYR A 191 9.69 -4.47 19.72
CA TYR A 191 11.16 -4.53 19.79
C TYR A 191 11.75 -5.40 20.92
N LEU A 192 11.08 -5.49 22.07
CA LEU A 192 11.55 -6.24 23.25
C LEU A 192 10.74 -7.49 23.56
N ASP A 193 9.79 -7.87 22.71
CA ASP A 193 8.91 -9.01 22.95
C ASP A 193 9.46 -10.29 22.31
N ALA A 194 10.51 -10.83 22.92
CA ALA A 194 11.16 -12.05 22.46
C ALA A 194 10.23 -13.27 22.57
N GLU A 195 9.28 -13.27 23.51
CA GLU A 195 8.34 -14.37 23.71
C GLU A 195 7.33 -14.43 22.56
N ASP A 196 6.68 -13.30 22.24
CA ASP A 196 5.73 -13.21 21.15
C ASP A 196 6.40 -13.46 19.79
N PHE A 197 7.65 -13.02 19.63
CA PHE A 197 8.45 -13.31 18.44
C PHE A 197 8.64 -14.81 18.21
N ARG A 198 8.97 -15.57 19.26
CA ARG A 198 9.14 -17.03 19.15
C ARG A 198 7.81 -17.74 18.92
N LYS A 199 6.72 -17.29 19.55
CA LYS A 199 5.38 -17.86 19.37
C LYS A 199 4.84 -17.66 17.96
N LYS A 200 5.04 -16.46 17.38
CA LYS A 200 4.51 -16.10 16.06
C LYS A 200 5.45 -16.41 14.90
N TRP A 201 6.63 -16.97 15.17
CA TRP A 201 7.69 -17.18 14.18
C TRP A 201 7.22 -17.86 12.88
N GLU A 202 6.45 -18.94 12.98
CA GLU A 202 5.90 -19.64 11.81
C GLU A 202 4.83 -18.81 11.11
N SER A 203 3.90 -18.21 11.86
CA SER A 203 2.82 -17.38 11.31
C SER A 203 3.32 -16.11 10.61
N LEU A 204 4.44 -15.53 11.03
CA LEU A 204 5.01 -14.34 10.42
C LEU A 204 5.63 -14.64 9.05
N ARG A 205 6.09 -15.87 8.85
CA ARG A 205 6.61 -16.40 7.58
C ARG A 205 5.56 -16.99 6.69
N ASP A 206 4.36 -17.21 7.21
CA ASP A 206 3.23 -17.52 6.36
C ASP A 206 2.84 -16.26 5.58
N PHE A 207 2.77 -16.39 4.27
CA PHE A 207 2.43 -15.33 3.32
C PHE A 207 1.07 -15.58 2.64
N SER A 208 0.24 -16.44 3.21
CA SER A 208 -1.13 -16.75 2.76
C SER A 208 -2.00 -15.51 2.56
N ASP A 209 -1.73 -14.41 3.27
CA ASP A 209 -2.39 -13.11 3.12
C ASP A 209 -2.30 -12.52 1.69
N PHE A 210 -1.33 -12.96 0.89
CA PHE A 210 -1.18 -12.55 -0.51
C PHE A 210 -1.97 -13.41 -1.52
N GLU A 211 -2.46 -14.59 -1.12
CA GLU A 211 -3.24 -15.48 -1.98
C GLU A 211 -4.73 -15.13 -1.96
N ASP A 212 -5.27 -14.80 -0.79
CA ASP A 212 -6.68 -14.40 -0.62
C ASP A 212 -7.04 -13.12 -1.39
N GLY A 213 -6.08 -12.19 -1.53
CA GLY A 213 -6.25 -10.96 -2.31
C GLY A 213 -6.22 -11.13 -3.83
N GLN A 214 -5.87 -12.32 -4.34
CA GLN A 214 -5.81 -12.63 -5.77
C GLN A 214 -7.06 -13.37 -6.28
N SER A 215 -7.78 -14.10 -5.43
CA SER A 215 -9.03 -14.78 -5.80
C SER A 215 -10.18 -13.82 -6.14
N GLY A 216 -10.21 -12.63 -5.54
CA GLY A 216 -11.23 -11.60 -5.80
C GLY A 216 -11.02 -10.75 -7.05
N LYS A 217 -9.90 -10.88 -7.78
CA LYS A 217 -9.60 -10.07 -8.97
C LYS A 217 -9.69 -10.80 -10.31
N THR A 218 -9.96 -12.10 -10.31
CA THR A 218 -9.98 -12.94 -11.53
C THR A 218 -11.40 -13.19 -12.07
N GLN A 219 -12.46 -12.66 -11.46
CA GLN A 219 -13.84 -12.86 -11.95
C GLN A 219 -14.42 -11.73 -12.81
N ASN A 220 -13.67 -10.65 -13.07
CA ASN A 220 -14.10 -9.57 -13.98
C ASN A 220 -13.03 -9.27 -15.03
N GLN A 221 -12.83 -10.21 -15.96
CA GLN A 221 -12.34 -9.95 -17.32
C GLN A 221 -13.05 -10.87 -18.30
#